data_AF-A0A1B4XD06-F1
#
_entry.id   AF-A0A1B4XD06-F1
#
_cell.length_a   1.000
_cell.length_b   1.000
_cell.length_c   1.000
_cell.angle_alpha   90.00
_cell.angle_beta   90.00
_cell.angle_gamma   90.00
#
_symmetry.space_group_name_H-M   'P 1'
#
loop_
_entity.id
_entity.type
_entity.pdbx_description
1 polymer ?
#
loop_
_entity_poly.entity_id
_entity_poly.type
_entity_poly.pdbx_seq_one_letter_code
_entity_poly.pdbx_strand_id
1 'polypeptide(L)'
;MNGKSGLSLTPPGTQRGFLLIAAVVLIVVATLLLTVMVFLGVTGTESSVGHSQSAQGFFIVESGAEFEQRSLAQNLNWYRTTTDPFDVTTRTMGAGSFAIRTQVPATLLRTRIPTAASTAPIRVYTTNRFPCPACANTCGPCYLQIDDDIAGGAEFVQYTGISGDTFTGITRNRTIGTVTGAAAAFDRGASVYPVTTLISAVGSTSCTVIPSPFQITAHSKFLSAGTIDIEGEEFTYTGSSISGTTMTLTGVQRCQNTPPVGALHPAGRPVTPVLTNISDTADYEAEVQIRGTAGAAVREARKVIRR
;
A
#
# COMPACT_ATOMS: atom_id res chain seq x y z
N MET A 1 70.92 -43.02 -75.35
CA MET A 1 69.47 -43.10 -75.63
C MET A 1 68.80 -43.61 -74.37
N ASN A 2 68.23 -42.70 -73.58
CA ASN A 2 66.79 -42.38 -73.52
C ASN A 2 66.03 -43.42 -72.67
N GLY A 3 65.32 -43.10 -71.59
CA GLY A 3 64.99 -41.81 -71.00
C GLY A 3 64.39 -42.03 -69.60
N LYS A 4 64.58 -41.05 -68.71
CA LYS A 4 63.93 -40.95 -67.41
C LYS A 4 62.49 -40.48 -67.60
N SER A 5 61.53 -41.30 -67.20
CA SER A 5 60.12 -40.89 -67.06
C SER A 5 59.89 -40.34 -65.66
N GLY A 6 59.92 -39.01 -65.53
CA GLY A 6 59.43 -38.29 -64.35
C GLY A 6 57.92 -38.09 -64.48
N LEU A 7 57.14 -38.85 -63.71
CA LEU A 7 55.70 -38.66 -63.58
C LEU A 7 55.45 -37.53 -62.58
N SER A 8 55.30 -36.30 -63.08
CA SER A 8 54.86 -35.15 -62.30
C SER A 8 53.36 -35.28 -62.00
N LEU A 9 53.03 -35.80 -60.82
CA LEU A 9 51.69 -35.74 -60.24
C LEU A 9 51.41 -34.30 -59.78
N THR A 10 50.80 -33.50 -60.64
CA THR A 10 50.10 -32.28 -60.24
C THR A 10 48.84 -32.67 -59.45
N PRO A 11 48.67 -32.23 -58.20
CA PRO A 11 47.44 -32.51 -57.46
C PRO A 11 46.26 -31.76 -58.09
N PRO A 12 45.06 -32.35 -58.13
CA PRO A 12 43.89 -31.72 -58.75
C PRO A 12 43.50 -30.44 -57.98
N GLY A 13 43.35 -29.32 -58.70
CA GLY A 13 43.06 -28.00 -58.13
C GLY A 13 41.76 -27.90 -57.29
N THR A 14 40.91 -28.92 -57.31
CA THR A 14 39.69 -29.05 -56.51
C THR A 14 39.94 -29.34 -55.02
N GLN A 15 41.07 -29.97 -54.64
CA GLN A 15 41.38 -30.25 -53.23
C GLN A 15 41.78 -29.00 -52.42
N ARG A 16 42.46 -28.03 -53.07
CA ARG A 16 42.86 -26.77 -52.41
C ARG A 16 41.68 -25.85 -52.09
N GLY A 17 40.66 -25.84 -52.97
CA GLY A 17 39.42 -25.10 -52.73
C GLY A 17 38.60 -25.67 -51.56
N PHE A 18 38.49 -27.00 -51.48
CA PHE A 18 37.78 -27.68 -50.38
C PHE A 18 38.45 -27.46 -49.02
N LEU A 19 39.79 -27.57 -48.94
CA LEU A 19 40.53 -27.32 -47.70
C LEU A 19 40.43 -25.86 -47.23
N LEU A 20 40.40 -24.89 -48.15
CA LEU A 20 40.22 -23.49 -47.80
C LEU A 20 38.81 -23.21 -47.28
N ILE A 21 37.78 -23.78 -47.90
CA ILE A 21 36.39 -23.69 -47.41
C ILE A 21 36.29 -24.33 -46.03
N ALA A 22 36.87 -25.51 -45.82
CA ALA A 22 36.88 -26.19 -44.52
C ALA A 22 37.59 -25.37 -43.44
N ALA A 23 38.74 -24.74 -43.76
CA ALA A 23 39.46 -23.88 -42.83
C ALA A 23 38.65 -22.63 -42.44
N VAL A 24 38.01 -21.98 -43.41
CA VAL A 24 37.13 -20.81 -43.15
C VAL A 24 35.95 -21.23 -42.27
N VAL A 25 35.28 -22.34 -42.57
CA VAL A 25 34.17 -22.85 -41.75
C VAL A 25 34.64 -23.18 -40.33
N LEU A 26 35.81 -23.81 -40.17
CA LEU A 26 36.38 -24.08 -38.85
C LEU A 26 36.67 -22.80 -38.06
N ILE A 27 37.20 -21.77 -38.70
CA ILE A 27 37.44 -20.48 -38.06
C ILE A 27 36.11 -19.85 -37.63
N VAL A 28 35.08 -19.87 -38.48
CA VAL A 28 33.75 -19.34 -38.14
C VAL A 28 33.11 -20.11 -36.97
N VAL A 29 33.24 -21.44 -36.96
CA VAL A 29 32.72 -22.27 -35.86
C VAL A 29 33.49 -22.00 -34.57
N ALA A 30 34.82 -21.87 -34.62
CA ALA A 30 35.64 -21.57 -33.45
C ALA A 30 35.33 -20.17 -32.87
N THR A 31 35.15 -19.16 -33.72
CA THR A 31 34.77 -17.81 -33.27
C THR A 31 33.36 -17.79 -32.67
N LEU A 32 32.41 -18.52 -33.27
CA LEU A 32 31.05 -18.66 -32.74
C LEU A 32 31.00 -19.40 -31.40
N LEU A 33 31.83 -20.42 -31.21
CA LEU A 33 31.94 -21.10 -29.91
C LEU A 33 32.54 -20.19 -28.83
N LEU A 34 33.58 -19.43 -29.16
CA LEU A 34 34.19 -18.46 -28.24
C LEU A 34 33.21 -17.37 -27.81
N THR A 35 32.43 -16.82 -28.75
CA THR A 35 31.43 -15.79 -28.40
C THR A 35 30.33 -16.35 -27.52
N VAL A 36 29.87 -17.58 -27.77
CA VAL A 36 28.88 -18.26 -26.91
C VAL A 36 29.43 -18.50 -25.51
N MET A 37 30.68 -18.94 -25.36
CA MET A 37 31.30 -19.15 -24.04
C MET A 37 31.42 -17.85 -23.24
N VAL A 38 31.85 -16.76 -23.88
CA VAL A 38 31.92 -15.43 -23.23
C VAL A 38 30.52 -14.96 -22.83
N PHE A 39 29.53 -15.12 -23.71
CA PHE A 39 28.15 -14.75 -23.42
C PHE A 39 27.56 -15.52 -22.23
N LEU A 40 27.80 -16.83 -22.14
CA LEU A 40 27.37 -17.65 -21.00
C LEU A 40 28.05 -17.24 -19.69
N GLY A 41 29.33 -16.87 -19.72
CA GLY A 41 30.05 -16.39 -18.55
C GLY A 41 29.53 -15.05 -18.03
N VAL A 42 29.29 -14.10 -18.94
CA VAL A 42 28.75 -12.77 -18.60
C VAL A 42 27.32 -12.89 -18.05
N THR A 43 26.43 -13.60 -18.75
CA THR A 43 25.03 -13.78 -18.33
C THR A 43 24.91 -14.53 -17.01
N GLY A 44 25.75 -15.55 -16.77
CA GLY A 44 25.80 -16.26 -15.49
C GLY A 44 26.25 -15.35 -14.34
N THR A 45 27.25 -14.50 -14.58
CA THR A 45 27.76 -13.54 -13.58
C THR A 45 26.72 -12.47 -13.26
N GLU A 46 26.07 -11.88 -14.28
CA GLU A 46 25.01 -10.89 -14.10
C GLU A 46 23.81 -11.45 -13.35
N SER A 47 23.38 -12.68 -13.66
CA SER A 47 22.30 -13.36 -12.94
C SER A 47 22.65 -13.61 -11.47
N SER A 48 23.87 -14.06 -11.19
CA SER A 48 24.35 -14.28 -9.81
C SER A 48 24.45 -12.97 -9.01
N VAL A 49 24.98 -11.91 -9.62
CA VAL A 49 25.06 -10.58 -8.99
C VAL A 49 23.67 -10.03 -8.75
N GLY A 50 22.77 -10.16 -9.74
CA GLY A 50 21.37 -9.76 -9.61
C GLY A 50 20.66 -10.49 -8.47
N HIS A 51 20.83 -11.81 -8.36
CA HIS A 51 20.23 -12.60 -7.28
C HIS A 51 20.76 -12.17 -5.90
N SER A 52 22.08 -12.00 -5.76
CA SER A 52 22.70 -11.55 -4.50
C SER A 52 22.21 -10.16 -4.08
N GLN A 53 22.21 -9.20 -5.01
CA GLN A 53 21.68 -7.85 -4.76
C GLN A 53 20.19 -7.90 -4.40
N SER A 54 19.43 -8.81 -5.01
CA SER A 54 18.02 -9.00 -4.71
C SER A 54 17.77 -9.49 -3.29
N ALA A 55 18.55 -10.48 -2.83
CA ALA A 55 18.49 -11.01 -1.48
C ALA A 55 18.91 -9.96 -0.43
N GLN A 56 19.95 -9.19 -0.72
CA GLN A 56 20.36 -8.05 0.10
C GLN A 56 19.24 -6.99 0.17
N GLY A 57 18.63 -6.66 -0.96
CA GLY A 57 17.49 -5.74 -1.02
C GLY A 57 16.32 -6.22 -0.16
N PHE A 58 16.01 -7.52 -0.16
CA PHE A 58 14.97 -8.08 0.70
C PHE A 58 15.32 -7.94 2.20
N PHE A 59 16.54 -8.29 2.60
CA PHE A 59 16.99 -8.15 3.99
C PHE A 59 16.95 -6.69 4.46
N ILE A 60 17.35 -5.74 3.60
CA ILE A 60 17.31 -4.30 3.87
C ILE A 60 15.87 -3.82 4.06
N VAL A 61 14.93 -4.30 3.25
CA VAL A 61 13.51 -3.97 3.38
C VAL A 61 12.92 -4.50 4.69
N GLU A 62 13.19 -5.76 5.03
CA GLU A 62 12.72 -6.35 6.29
C GLU A 62 13.28 -5.62 7.51
N SER A 63 14.55 -5.24 7.47
CA SER A 63 15.18 -4.44 8.53
C SER A 63 14.56 -3.05 8.66
N GLY A 64 14.13 -2.44 7.54
CA GLY A 64 13.37 -1.20 7.56
C GLY A 64 12.00 -1.36 8.23
N ALA A 65 11.34 -2.50 8.05
CA ALA A 65 10.09 -2.80 8.73
C ALA A 65 10.26 -2.92 10.25
N GLU A 66 11.28 -3.65 10.70
CA GLU A 66 11.59 -3.79 12.13
C GLU A 66 11.97 -2.45 12.77
N PHE A 67 12.76 -1.64 12.06
CA PHE A 67 13.12 -0.30 12.50
C PHE A 67 11.88 0.56 12.74
N GLU A 68 10.96 0.59 11.77
CA GLU A 68 9.75 1.40 11.89
C GLU A 68 8.79 0.85 12.95
N GLN A 69 8.64 -0.47 13.05
CA GLN A 69 7.84 -1.09 14.10
C GLN A 69 8.30 -0.65 15.49
N ARG A 70 9.62 -0.58 15.71
CA ARG A 70 10.19 -0.08 16.96
C ARG A 70 9.97 1.42 17.13
N SER A 71 10.16 2.22 16.07
CA SER A 71 9.93 3.67 16.08
C SER A 71 8.50 4.00 16.50
N LEU A 72 7.54 3.32 15.87
CA LEU A 72 6.13 3.45 16.15
C LEU A 72 5.81 2.99 17.57
N ALA A 73 6.27 1.82 18.01
CA ALA A 73 6.04 1.34 19.38
C ALA A 73 6.49 2.34 20.48
N GLN A 74 7.51 3.16 20.20
CA GLN A 74 8.01 4.18 21.13
C GLN A 74 7.24 5.51 21.06
N ASN A 75 6.59 5.82 19.93
CA ASN A 75 5.86 7.06 19.75
C ASN A 75 4.37 6.85 20.07
N LEU A 76 3.86 7.36 21.19
CA LEU A 76 2.44 7.16 21.53
C LEU A 76 1.47 8.04 20.71
N ASN A 77 1.98 8.94 19.85
CA ASN A 77 1.22 10.04 19.26
C ASN A 77 1.16 10.00 17.73
N TRP A 78 1.04 8.81 17.11
CA TRP A 78 1.05 8.63 15.64
C TRP A 78 0.08 9.54 14.90
N TYR A 79 -1.10 9.81 15.46
CA TYR A 79 -2.14 10.63 14.83
C TYR A 79 -2.02 12.15 15.09
N ARG A 80 -0.96 12.60 15.79
CA ARG A 80 -0.67 14.03 16.02
C ARG A 80 0.33 14.62 15.02
N THR A 81 0.59 13.91 13.93
CA THR A 81 1.55 14.34 12.91
C THR A 81 0.97 15.48 12.07
N THR A 82 1.81 16.43 11.68
CA THR A 82 1.39 17.57 10.84
C THR A 82 1.30 17.21 9.36
N THR A 83 1.89 16.08 8.97
CA THR A 83 1.89 15.55 7.61
C THR A 83 1.47 14.08 7.64
N ASP A 84 0.68 13.66 6.66
CA ASP A 84 0.41 12.25 6.36
C ASP A 84 0.71 11.99 4.87
N PRO A 85 1.53 10.99 4.53
CA PRO A 85 2.33 10.18 5.45
C PRO A 85 3.38 10.97 6.23
N PHE A 86 3.82 10.40 7.36
CA PHE A 86 4.94 10.90 8.17
C PHE A 86 6.12 9.91 8.17
N ASP A 87 7.25 10.34 8.74
CA ASP A 87 8.52 9.62 8.79
C ASP A 87 9.04 9.15 7.43
N VAL A 88 9.55 10.11 6.65
CA VAL A 88 10.37 9.82 5.47
C VAL A 88 11.83 9.87 5.87
N THR A 89 12.35 8.74 6.33
CA THR A 89 13.76 8.62 6.70
C THR A 89 14.46 7.62 5.80
N THR A 90 15.51 8.08 5.12
CA THR A 90 16.45 7.18 4.43
C THR A 90 17.55 6.81 5.40
N ARG A 91 17.75 5.51 5.63
CA ARG A 91 18.83 4.97 6.46
C ARG A 91 19.70 4.05 5.63
N THR A 92 21.00 4.12 5.85
CA THR A 92 21.96 3.19 5.27
C THR A 92 22.02 1.92 6.13
N MET A 93 22.15 0.78 5.46
CA MET A 93 22.34 -0.52 6.10
C MET A 93 23.27 -1.37 5.24
N GLY A 94 24.46 -1.68 5.76
CA GLY A 94 25.50 -2.35 4.99
C GLY A 94 25.85 -1.58 3.71
N ALA A 95 25.73 -2.24 2.56
CA ALA A 95 26.01 -1.68 1.24
C ALA A 95 24.78 -1.02 0.56
N GLY A 96 23.65 -0.94 1.24
CA GLY A 96 22.41 -0.40 0.68
C GLY A 96 21.69 0.57 1.61
N SER A 97 20.44 0.88 1.29
CA SER A 97 19.62 1.80 2.07
C SER A 97 18.14 1.45 2.02
N PHE A 98 17.39 1.84 3.04
CA PHE A 98 15.92 1.79 2.99
C PHE A 98 15.34 3.18 3.26
N ALA A 99 14.22 3.47 2.62
CA ALA A 99 13.35 4.59 2.91
C ALA A 99 12.01 4.07 3.43
N ILE A 100 11.52 4.68 4.50
CA ILE A 100 10.23 4.35 5.11
C ILE A 100 9.23 5.48 4.83
N ARG A 101 7.95 5.12 4.77
CA ARG A 101 6.83 6.06 4.71
C ARG A 101 5.67 5.48 5.48
N THR A 102 5.24 6.17 6.54
CA THR A 102 4.19 5.68 7.45
C THR A 102 2.90 6.45 7.25
N GLN A 103 1.81 5.70 7.11
CA GLN A 103 0.47 6.19 6.78
C GLN A 103 -0.49 5.84 7.90
N VAL A 104 -1.33 6.78 8.28
CA VAL A 104 -2.32 6.59 9.34
C VAL A 104 -3.75 6.82 8.83
N PRO A 105 -4.70 5.97 9.23
CA PRO A 105 -6.08 6.06 8.76
C PRO A 105 -6.86 7.25 9.35
N ALA A 106 -6.36 7.89 10.40
CA ALA A 106 -7.06 8.95 11.14
C ALA A 106 -6.17 10.18 11.39
N THR A 107 -6.70 11.14 12.12
CA THR A 107 -6.01 12.33 12.66
C THR A 107 -6.69 12.71 13.97
N LEU A 108 -6.10 13.57 14.81
CA LEU A 108 -6.76 14.03 16.05
C LEU A 108 -7.22 15.48 15.97
N LEU A 109 -8.26 15.82 16.72
CA LEU A 109 -8.67 17.21 16.96
C LEU A 109 -7.55 18.01 17.65
N ARG A 110 -7.17 19.15 17.06
CA ARG A 110 -6.25 20.12 17.68
C ARG A 110 -6.95 21.05 18.66
N THR A 111 -8.24 21.31 18.43
CA THR A 111 -9.07 22.19 19.25
C THR A 111 -10.33 21.48 19.66
N ARG A 112 -10.80 21.75 20.88
CA ARG A 112 -12.09 21.26 21.38
C ARG A 112 -13.24 21.77 20.51
N ILE A 113 -14.25 20.92 20.29
CA ILE A 113 -15.57 21.31 19.79
C ILE A 113 -16.48 21.50 21.02
N PRO A 114 -16.84 22.75 21.38
CA PRO A 114 -17.36 23.04 22.71
C PRO A 114 -18.80 22.57 22.93
N THR A 115 -19.62 22.53 21.88
CA THR A 115 -21.06 22.21 21.96
C THR A 115 -21.53 21.50 20.70
N ALA A 116 -22.61 20.73 20.79
CA ALA A 116 -23.27 20.06 19.66
C ALA A 116 -23.68 21.03 18.52
N ALA A 117 -24.06 22.27 18.87
CA ALA A 117 -24.48 23.29 17.91
C ALA A 117 -23.32 24.06 17.24
N SER A 118 -22.05 23.74 17.56
CA SER A 118 -20.91 24.44 16.98
C SER A 118 -20.84 24.23 15.46
N THR A 119 -20.78 25.34 14.71
CA THR A 119 -20.51 25.35 13.26
C THR A 119 -19.09 25.82 12.95
N ALA A 120 -18.25 25.90 13.98
CA ALA A 120 -16.87 26.33 13.81
C ALA A 120 -16.08 25.35 12.93
N PRO A 121 -15.08 25.83 12.18
CA PRO A 121 -14.18 24.95 11.45
C PRO A 121 -13.53 23.92 12.36
N ILE A 122 -13.37 22.69 11.88
CA ILE A 122 -12.75 21.60 12.63
C ILE A 122 -11.25 21.61 12.34
N ARG A 123 -10.44 21.87 13.36
CA ARG A 123 -8.98 21.88 13.26
C ARG A 123 -8.39 20.54 13.71
N VAL A 124 -7.58 19.94 12.86
CA VAL A 124 -6.92 18.65 13.09
C VAL A 124 -5.41 18.77 12.92
N TYR A 125 -4.66 17.72 13.26
CA TYR A 125 -3.20 17.75 13.11
C TYR A 125 -2.75 17.72 11.65
N THR A 126 -3.41 16.91 10.83
CA THR A 126 -3.23 16.87 9.38
C THR A 126 -4.52 16.55 8.66
N THR A 127 -4.72 17.19 7.51
CA THR A 127 -5.81 16.96 6.54
C THR A 127 -5.30 16.25 5.29
N ASN A 128 -4.01 15.90 5.23
CA ASN A 128 -3.45 15.19 4.08
C ASN A 128 -4.24 13.90 3.84
N ARG A 129 -4.45 13.61 2.54
CA ARG A 129 -5.16 12.40 2.05
C ARG A 129 -6.62 12.29 2.46
N PHE A 130 -7.16 13.26 3.20
CA PHE A 130 -8.60 13.46 3.21
C PHE A 130 -9.03 14.01 1.84
N PRO A 131 -10.13 13.49 1.27
CA PRO A 131 -10.71 13.99 0.06
C PRO A 131 -11.00 15.47 0.19
N CYS A 132 -10.56 16.23 -0.80
CA CYS A 132 -10.85 17.65 -0.88
C CYS A 132 -11.95 17.86 -1.94
N PRO A 133 -13.20 18.16 -1.53
CA PRO A 133 -14.31 18.40 -2.46
C PRO A 133 -14.01 19.52 -3.47
N ALA A 134 -13.24 20.53 -3.05
CA ALA A 134 -12.86 21.66 -3.90
C ALA A 134 -11.66 21.38 -4.82
N CYS A 135 -10.94 20.28 -4.65
CA CYS A 135 -9.63 20.06 -5.30
C CYS A 135 -9.66 19.07 -6.47
N ALA A 136 -10.66 18.18 -6.55
CA ALA A 136 -11.00 17.35 -7.72
C ALA A 136 -12.00 16.25 -7.28
N ASN A 137 -13.27 16.37 -7.68
CA ASN A 137 -14.33 15.35 -7.85
C ASN A 137 -14.17 13.91 -7.29
N THR A 138 -13.67 13.70 -6.07
CA THR A 138 -13.35 12.35 -5.55
C THR A 138 -14.16 11.94 -4.33
N CYS A 139 -14.90 12.87 -3.73
CA CYS A 139 -16.00 12.56 -2.81
C CYS A 139 -17.26 13.29 -3.31
N GLY A 140 -18.43 12.68 -3.09
CA GLY A 140 -19.69 13.42 -3.09
C GLY A 140 -19.70 14.42 -1.92
N PRO A 141 -20.78 14.61 -1.16
CA PRO A 141 -20.59 15.23 0.16
C PRO A 141 -19.50 14.46 0.92
N CYS A 142 -18.49 15.17 1.43
CA CYS A 142 -17.34 14.55 2.08
C CYS A 142 -17.60 14.55 3.58
N TYR A 143 -17.37 13.40 4.21
CA TYR A 143 -17.76 13.15 5.58
C TYR A 143 -16.55 12.75 6.43
N LEU A 144 -16.64 13.16 7.69
CA LEU A 144 -15.75 12.75 8.77
C LEU A 144 -16.60 12.04 9.81
N GLN A 145 -15.99 11.09 10.51
CA GLN A 145 -16.50 10.61 11.78
C GLN A 145 -15.60 11.18 12.87
N ILE A 146 -16.19 11.80 13.89
CA ILE A 146 -15.47 12.19 15.09
C ILE A 146 -15.82 11.18 16.17
N ASP A 147 -14.78 10.65 16.82
CA ASP A 147 -14.84 9.49 17.71
C ASP A 147 -15.10 8.16 16.98
N ASP A 148 -14.91 7.02 17.65
CA ASP A 148 -14.97 5.69 17.02
C ASP A 148 -16.33 4.99 17.14
N ASP A 149 -17.02 5.14 18.28
CA ASP A 149 -18.28 4.45 18.54
C ASP A 149 -19.52 5.28 18.17
N ILE A 150 -20.13 5.01 17.01
CA ILE A 150 -21.39 5.63 16.57
C ILE A 150 -22.56 5.35 17.52
N ALA A 151 -22.57 4.21 18.21
CA ALA A 151 -23.57 3.91 19.22
C ALA A 151 -23.26 4.60 20.57
N GLY A 152 -21.98 4.89 20.83
CA GLY A 152 -21.44 5.49 22.07
C GLY A 152 -21.31 7.01 22.06
N GLY A 153 -21.61 7.68 20.94
CA GLY A 153 -21.61 9.15 20.85
C GLY A 153 -20.77 9.76 19.74
N ALA A 154 -20.19 8.95 18.85
CA ALA A 154 -19.52 9.44 17.66
C ALA A 154 -20.50 10.15 16.72
N GLU A 155 -19.95 11.04 15.89
CA GLU A 155 -20.73 11.92 15.03
C GLU A 155 -20.21 11.92 13.60
N PHE A 156 -21.13 11.86 12.63
CA PHE A 156 -20.82 12.21 11.25
C PHE A 156 -20.94 13.70 10.99
N VAL A 157 -19.87 14.25 10.42
CA VAL A 157 -19.76 15.65 10.04
C VAL A 157 -19.49 15.76 8.55
N GLN A 158 -20.30 16.53 7.85
CA GLN A 158 -20.03 16.91 6.46
C GLN A 158 -19.15 18.16 6.43
N TYR A 159 -18.20 18.19 5.51
CA TYR A 159 -17.38 19.37 5.21
C TYR A 159 -17.40 19.65 3.70
N THR A 160 -17.21 20.91 3.33
CA THR A 160 -17.20 21.35 1.91
C THR A 160 -15.87 21.92 1.47
N GLY A 161 -14.89 22.03 2.37
CA GLY A 161 -13.55 22.48 2.03
C GLY A 161 -12.49 22.07 3.04
N ILE A 162 -11.24 22.20 2.61
CA ILE A 162 -10.04 22.04 3.42
C ILE A 162 -9.19 23.30 3.22
N SER A 163 -8.74 23.91 4.32
CA SER A 163 -7.80 25.03 4.30
C SER A 163 -6.71 24.76 5.32
N GLY A 164 -5.50 24.45 4.82
CA GLY A 164 -4.42 23.94 5.67
C GLY A 164 -4.87 22.69 6.43
N ASP A 165 -4.73 22.72 7.75
CA ASP A 165 -5.09 21.65 8.69
C ASP A 165 -6.53 21.74 9.22
N THR A 166 -7.39 22.48 8.52
CA THR A 166 -8.74 22.81 8.96
C THR A 166 -9.78 22.38 7.93
N PHE A 167 -10.79 21.63 8.38
CA PHE A 167 -12.00 21.36 7.61
C PHE A 167 -12.98 22.53 7.73
N THR A 168 -13.54 22.97 6.61
CA THR A 168 -14.42 24.14 6.50
C THR A 168 -15.79 23.78 5.91
N GLY A 169 -16.77 24.68 6.06
CA GLY A 169 -18.14 24.44 5.61
C GLY A 169 -18.82 23.30 6.37
N ILE A 170 -18.61 23.29 7.69
CA ILE A 170 -18.99 22.20 8.58
C ILE A 170 -20.51 22.14 8.74
N THR A 171 -21.10 20.99 8.45
CA THR A 171 -22.47 20.63 8.81
C THR A 171 -22.45 19.39 9.67
N ARG A 172 -22.92 19.51 10.90
CA ARG A 172 -22.90 18.49 11.95
C ARG A 172 -24.14 17.58 11.91
N ASN A 173 -24.12 16.50 12.69
CA ASN A 173 -25.24 15.57 12.86
C ASN A 173 -25.77 15.05 11.52
N ARG A 174 -24.87 14.54 10.67
CA ARG A 174 -25.25 14.07 9.32
C ARG A 174 -25.68 12.62 9.36
N THR A 175 -26.67 12.32 8.55
CA THR A 175 -27.07 10.95 8.25
C THR A 175 -26.32 10.48 7.00
N ILE A 176 -25.71 9.30 7.07
CA ILE A 176 -25.06 8.63 5.94
C ILE A 176 -25.78 7.29 5.73
N GLY A 177 -26.38 7.11 4.54
CA GLY A 177 -27.34 6.04 4.33
C GLY A 177 -28.53 6.20 5.28
N THR A 178 -28.69 5.26 6.21
CA THR A 178 -29.70 5.30 7.29
C THR A 178 -29.09 5.43 8.69
N VAL A 179 -27.79 5.67 8.78
CA VAL A 179 -27.06 5.80 10.05
C VAL A 179 -26.93 7.27 10.40
N THR A 180 -27.36 7.63 11.60
CA THR A 180 -27.27 9.00 12.11
C THR A 180 -26.42 8.97 13.38
N GLY A 181 -25.29 9.69 13.39
CA GLY A 181 -24.58 9.99 14.62
C GLY A 181 -25.23 11.18 15.32
N ALA A 182 -25.03 11.36 16.62
CA ALA A 182 -25.57 12.51 17.35
C ALA A 182 -24.51 13.61 17.48
N ALA A 183 -24.88 14.87 17.24
CA ALA A 183 -23.94 15.96 17.51
C ALA A 183 -23.63 16.07 19.01
N ALA A 184 -22.33 16.05 19.34
CA ALA A 184 -21.84 16.10 20.71
C ALA A 184 -20.83 17.24 20.94
N ALA A 185 -20.35 17.40 22.16
CA ALA A 185 -19.10 18.13 22.39
C ALA A 185 -17.95 17.13 22.29
N PHE A 186 -16.81 17.55 21.73
CA PHE A 186 -15.62 16.69 21.62
C PHE A 186 -14.41 17.42 22.18
N ASP A 187 -13.67 16.74 23.04
CA ASP A 187 -12.43 17.28 23.59
C ASP A 187 -11.30 17.32 22.56
N ARG A 188 -10.29 18.14 22.87
CA ARG A 188 -9.06 18.12 22.09
C ARG A 188 -8.45 16.71 22.19
N GLY A 189 -8.04 16.17 21.05
CA GLY A 189 -7.47 14.84 20.98
C GLY A 189 -8.47 13.75 20.58
N ALA A 190 -9.77 14.06 20.44
CA ALA A 190 -10.71 13.10 19.86
C ALA A 190 -10.27 12.72 18.43
N SER A 191 -10.47 11.46 18.08
CA SER A 191 -10.10 10.92 16.78
C SER A 191 -11.03 11.44 15.69
N VAL A 192 -10.48 11.68 14.51
CA VAL A 192 -11.20 12.11 13.31
C VAL A 192 -10.84 11.17 12.17
N TYR A 193 -11.84 10.46 11.69
CA TYR A 193 -11.72 9.46 10.64
C TYR A 193 -12.32 9.95 9.33
N PRO A 194 -11.75 9.52 8.20
CA PRO A 194 -12.45 9.59 6.93
C PRO A 194 -13.65 8.65 6.93
N VAL A 195 -14.75 9.07 6.34
CA VAL A 195 -15.89 8.19 6.10
C VAL A 195 -16.05 7.97 4.61
N THR A 196 -16.20 6.71 4.23
CA THR A 196 -16.61 6.30 2.89
C THR A 196 -17.92 5.53 2.96
N THR A 197 -18.39 4.98 1.84
CA THR A 197 -19.65 4.23 1.78
C THR A 197 -19.45 2.84 1.22
N LEU A 198 -20.20 1.89 1.77
CA LEU A 198 -20.28 0.52 1.28
C LEU A 198 -20.98 0.50 -0.09
N ILE A 199 -20.36 -0.14 -1.07
CA ILE A 199 -20.96 -0.33 -2.41
C ILE A 199 -21.67 -1.70 -2.47
N SER A 200 -21.01 -2.75 -1.96
CA SER A 200 -21.56 -4.11 -1.95
C SER A 200 -22.33 -4.38 -0.65
N ALA A 201 -23.65 -4.59 -0.73
CA ALA A 201 -24.44 -4.90 0.46
C ALA A 201 -24.00 -6.22 1.13
N VAL A 202 -23.89 -6.22 2.46
CA VAL A 202 -23.74 -7.42 3.31
C VAL A 202 -25.14 -7.93 3.67
N GLY A 203 -25.63 -8.89 2.88
CA GLY A 203 -27.01 -9.40 2.96
C GLY A 203 -27.24 -10.57 3.93
N SER A 204 -26.29 -10.89 4.80
CA SER A 204 -26.39 -12.00 5.76
C SER A 204 -25.95 -11.56 7.14
N THR A 205 -26.48 -12.16 8.20
CA THR A 205 -25.96 -12.02 9.58
C THR A 205 -24.90 -13.07 9.90
N SER A 206 -24.61 -14.01 8.98
CA SER A 206 -23.56 -15.01 9.17
C SER A 206 -22.18 -14.42 8.96
N CYS A 207 -21.31 -14.56 9.96
CA CYS A 207 -19.90 -14.12 9.91
C CYS A 207 -19.06 -14.79 8.81
N THR A 208 -19.50 -15.95 8.29
CA THR A 208 -18.80 -16.66 7.21
C THR A 208 -19.19 -16.19 5.81
N VAL A 209 -20.26 -15.39 5.68
CA VAL A 209 -20.78 -14.94 4.40
C VAL A 209 -20.26 -13.53 4.12
N ILE A 210 -19.48 -13.41 3.06
CA ILE A 210 -18.85 -12.17 2.64
C ILE A 210 -19.23 -11.90 1.18
N PRO A 211 -19.72 -10.69 0.86
CA PRO A 211 -19.96 -10.29 -0.53
C PRO A 211 -18.70 -10.44 -1.38
N SER A 212 -18.86 -11.00 -2.57
CA SER A 212 -17.78 -11.10 -3.56
C SER A 212 -18.26 -10.48 -4.88
N PRO A 213 -17.73 -9.32 -5.30
CA PRO A 213 -16.65 -8.55 -4.65
C PRO A 213 -17.15 -7.77 -3.41
N PHE A 214 -16.23 -7.55 -2.46
CA PHE A 214 -16.46 -6.60 -1.36
C PHE A 214 -15.93 -5.23 -1.75
N GLN A 215 -16.81 -4.23 -1.86
CA GLN A 215 -16.47 -2.94 -2.45
C GLN A 215 -16.95 -1.77 -1.60
N ILE A 216 -16.10 -0.73 -1.54
CA ILE A 216 -16.38 0.55 -0.89
C ILE A 216 -16.01 1.68 -1.86
N THR A 217 -16.57 2.87 -1.62
CA THR A 217 -16.13 4.06 -2.37
C THR A 217 -14.65 4.33 -2.05
N ALA A 218 -13.85 4.56 -3.08
CA ALA A 218 -12.41 4.70 -2.96
C ALA A 218 -12.05 5.94 -2.13
N HIS A 219 -11.13 5.76 -1.20
CA HIS A 219 -10.71 6.82 -0.29
C HIS A 219 -9.22 6.73 -0.03
N SER A 220 -8.48 7.82 -0.28
CA SER A 220 -7.01 7.75 -0.29
C SER A 220 -6.36 7.55 1.08
N LYS A 221 -7.12 7.71 2.16
CA LYS A 221 -6.68 7.50 3.55
C LYS A 221 -6.96 6.09 4.09
N PHE A 222 -7.73 5.26 3.39
CA PHE A 222 -7.87 3.85 3.74
C PHE A 222 -6.56 3.11 3.42
N LEU A 223 -6.20 2.18 4.28
CA LEU A 223 -4.97 1.41 4.17
C LEU A 223 -5.08 0.35 3.07
N SER A 224 -3.95 -0.13 2.53
CA SER A 224 -4.00 -1.17 1.50
C SER A 224 -4.40 -2.54 2.05
N ALA A 225 -4.20 -2.76 3.34
CA ALA A 225 -4.72 -3.83 4.18
C ALA A 225 -5.06 -3.24 5.56
N GLY A 226 -5.95 -3.84 6.35
CA GLY A 226 -6.29 -3.33 7.67
C GLY A 226 -7.67 -3.77 8.13
N THR A 227 -8.29 -2.94 8.98
CA THR A 227 -9.62 -3.19 9.53
C THR A 227 -10.56 -2.01 9.26
N ILE A 228 -11.80 -2.32 8.86
CA ILE A 228 -12.88 -1.34 8.68
C ILE A 228 -14.07 -1.64 9.58
N ASP A 229 -14.81 -0.60 9.95
CA ASP A 229 -16.02 -0.65 10.77
C ASP A 229 -17.19 -0.34 9.88
N ILE A 230 -18.27 -1.10 10.06
CA ILE A 230 -19.57 -0.81 9.51
C ILE A 230 -20.58 -0.97 10.64
N GLU A 231 -20.96 0.15 11.27
CA GLU A 231 -22.00 0.19 12.30
C GLU A 231 -21.68 -0.69 13.53
N GLY A 232 -20.41 -0.72 13.95
CA GLY A 232 -19.94 -1.53 15.07
C GLY A 232 -19.62 -2.98 14.71
N GLU A 233 -19.74 -3.36 13.44
CA GLU A 233 -19.20 -4.62 12.93
C GLU A 233 -17.87 -4.40 12.21
N GLU A 234 -16.88 -5.20 12.60
CA GLU A 234 -15.52 -5.09 12.09
C GLU A 234 -15.19 -6.11 11.01
N PHE A 235 -14.52 -5.63 9.97
CA PHE A 235 -14.05 -6.43 8.84
C PHE A 235 -12.54 -6.21 8.64
N THR A 236 -11.76 -7.27 8.75
CA THR A 236 -10.34 -7.25 8.37
C THR A 236 -10.19 -7.57 6.88
N TYR A 237 -9.17 -7.03 6.23
CA TYR A 237 -8.87 -7.30 4.83
C TYR A 237 -7.35 -7.31 4.60
N THR A 238 -6.88 -8.21 3.74
CA THR A 238 -5.43 -8.41 3.50
C THR A 238 -4.93 -7.69 2.25
N GLY A 239 -5.82 -7.07 1.48
CA GLY A 239 -5.45 -6.34 0.28
C GLY A 239 -6.59 -5.48 -0.26
N SER A 240 -6.22 -4.52 -1.11
CA SER A 240 -7.16 -3.66 -1.81
C SER A 240 -6.63 -3.22 -3.16
N SER A 241 -7.55 -2.90 -4.06
CA SER A 241 -7.26 -2.29 -5.36
C SER A 241 -8.25 -1.17 -5.64
N ILE A 242 -7.80 -0.12 -6.33
CA ILE A 242 -8.63 1.03 -6.69
C ILE A 242 -8.79 1.08 -8.21
N SER A 243 -10.04 1.19 -8.67
CA SER A 243 -10.39 1.46 -10.07
C SER A 243 -11.45 2.56 -10.10
N GLY A 244 -11.09 3.72 -10.63
CA GLY A 244 -11.95 4.91 -10.59
C GLY A 244 -12.30 5.30 -9.15
N THR A 245 -13.60 5.42 -8.85
CA THR A 245 -14.13 5.76 -7.52
C THR A 245 -14.41 4.53 -6.65
N THR A 246 -14.02 3.33 -7.08
CA THR A 246 -14.29 2.08 -6.36
C THR A 246 -13.00 1.48 -5.82
N MET A 247 -13.00 1.14 -4.53
CA MET A 247 -11.99 0.32 -3.89
C MET A 247 -12.56 -1.08 -3.66
N THR A 248 -11.90 -2.11 -4.19
CA THR A 248 -12.25 -3.51 -3.96
C THR A 248 -11.32 -4.08 -2.90
N LEU A 249 -11.89 -4.64 -1.84
CA LEU A 249 -11.16 -5.28 -0.75
C LEU A 249 -11.06 -6.80 -1.00
N THR A 250 -9.92 -7.39 -0.68
CA THR A 250 -9.63 -8.81 -0.87
C THR A 250 -9.17 -9.46 0.43
N GLY A 251 -9.39 -10.78 0.54
CA GLY A 251 -9.10 -11.53 1.77
C GLY A 251 -9.90 -11.00 2.96
N VAL A 252 -11.11 -10.51 2.72
CA VAL A 252 -11.97 -9.95 3.76
C VAL A 252 -12.36 -11.06 4.74
N GLN A 253 -12.31 -10.76 6.03
CA GLN A 253 -12.89 -11.55 7.10
C GLN A 253 -13.79 -10.65 7.93
N ARG A 254 -14.84 -11.23 8.51
CA ARG A 254 -15.98 -10.53 9.09
C ARG A 254 -16.16 -10.89 10.57
N CYS A 255 -16.93 -10.12 11.32
CA CYS A 255 -17.17 -10.30 12.75
C CYS A 255 -15.87 -10.38 13.54
N GLN A 256 -14.98 -9.43 13.30
CA GLN A 256 -13.70 -9.36 14.01
C GLN A 256 -13.85 -8.71 15.40
N ASN A 257 -15.04 -8.19 15.71
CA ASN A 257 -15.45 -7.69 17.01
C ASN A 257 -15.56 -8.81 18.06
N THR A 258 -15.48 -8.41 19.35
CA THR A 258 -15.67 -9.32 20.48
C THR A 258 -16.87 -8.86 21.33
N PRO A 259 -17.95 -9.66 21.48
CA PRO A 259 -18.19 -10.96 20.82
C PRO A 259 -18.44 -10.80 19.31
N PRO A 260 -18.16 -11.83 18.48
CA PRO A 260 -18.38 -11.77 17.05
C PRO A 260 -19.87 -11.77 16.73
N VAL A 261 -20.37 -10.65 16.21
CA VAL A 261 -21.80 -10.48 15.86
C VAL A 261 -21.91 -9.90 14.46
N GLY A 262 -22.58 -10.63 13.57
CA GLY A 262 -22.84 -10.18 12.20
C GLY A 262 -24.16 -9.42 12.08
N ALA A 263 -24.15 -8.30 11.37
CA ALA A 263 -25.31 -7.48 11.05
C ALA A 263 -25.61 -7.41 9.53
N LEU A 264 -26.80 -6.91 9.18
CA LEU A 264 -27.12 -6.64 7.78
C LEU A 264 -26.67 -5.22 7.42
N HIS A 265 -25.84 -5.08 6.39
CA HIS A 265 -25.39 -3.77 5.91
C HIS A 265 -25.82 -3.55 4.46
N PRO A 266 -26.94 -2.84 4.22
CA PRO A 266 -27.31 -2.37 2.89
C PRO A 266 -26.19 -1.55 2.20
N ALA A 267 -26.23 -1.45 0.88
CA ALA A 267 -25.36 -0.52 0.17
C ALA A 267 -25.64 0.93 0.63
N GLY A 268 -24.59 1.75 0.71
CA GLY A 268 -24.64 3.13 1.17
C GLY A 268 -24.40 3.32 2.67
N ARG A 269 -24.17 2.25 3.44
CA ARG A 269 -23.77 2.37 4.86
C ARG A 269 -22.41 3.06 4.99
N PRO A 270 -22.20 3.87 6.04
CA PRO A 270 -20.90 4.47 6.31
C PRO A 270 -19.88 3.37 6.61
N VAL A 271 -18.66 3.59 6.13
CA VAL A 271 -17.51 2.73 6.39
C VAL A 271 -16.40 3.63 6.90
N THR A 272 -15.80 3.26 8.03
CA THR A 272 -14.63 3.93 8.61
C THR A 272 -13.52 2.92 8.85
N PRO A 273 -12.25 3.36 8.99
CA PRO A 273 -11.20 2.50 9.54
C PRO A 273 -11.45 2.22 11.03
N VAL A 274 -11.26 0.96 11.48
CA VAL A 274 -11.42 0.53 12.89
C VAL A 274 -10.17 0.82 13.71
N LEU A 275 -10.37 1.06 15.00
CA LEU A 275 -9.29 1.09 16.01
C LEU A 275 -9.61 0.37 17.34
N THR A 276 -10.71 -0.39 17.47
CA THR A 276 -11.20 -1.05 18.71
C THR A 276 -10.75 -0.41 20.03
N ASN A 277 -11.56 0.52 20.54
CA ASN A 277 -11.52 0.93 21.94
C ASN A 277 -12.38 0.00 22.81
N ILE A 278 -11.99 -1.28 22.95
CA ILE A 278 -12.69 -2.21 23.87
C ILE A 278 -11.93 -2.36 25.21
N SER A 279 -10.73 -1.78 25.38
CA SER A 279 -10.06 -1.78 26.69
C SER A 279 -8.89 -0.78 26.85
N ASP A 280 -9.08 0.54 26.79
CA ASP A 280 -8.06 1.56 27.19
C ASP A 280 -6.65 1.46 26.55
N THR A 281 -6.43 0.50 25.67
CA THR A 281 -5.23 0.26 24.86
C THR A 281 -5.69 0.39 23.43
N ALA A 282 -5.62 1.61 22.91
CA ALA A 282 -5.94 1.87 21.52
C ALA A 282 -4.96 1.10 20.62
N ASP A 283 -5.43 0.03 20.00
CA ASP A 283 -4.69 -0.75 19.02
C ASP A 283 -4.68 0.02 17.71
N TYR A 284 -3.73 0.95 17.60
CA TYR A 284 -3.55 1.80 16.45
C TYR A 284 -3.04 1.03 15.23
N GLU A 285 -3.74 1.10 14.09
CA GLU A 285 -3.23 0.59 12.81
C GLU A 285 -2.51 1.69 12.02
N ALA A 286 -1.32 1.38 11.53
CA ALA A 286 -0.60 2.19 10.56
C ALA A 286 -0.06 1.32 9.42
N GLU A 287 -0.08 1.84 8.19
CA GLU A 287 0.59 1.20 7.07
C GLU A 287 2.00 1.77 6.92
N VAL A 288 2.98 0.89 6.96
CA VAL A 288 4.38 1.19 6.69
C VAL A 288 4.72 0.72 5.28
N GLN A 289 5.16 1.65 4.45
CA GLN A 289 5.71 1.36 3.12
C GLN A 289 7.23 1.49 3.18
N ILE A 290 7.95 0.42 2.87
CA ILE A 290 9.41 0.39 2.86
C ILE A 290 9.90 0.20 1.43
N ARG A 291 10.88 0.99 1.02
CA ARG A 291 11.61 0.83 -0.23
C ARG A 291 13.09 0.66 0.06
N GLY A 292 13.62 -0.52 -0.19
CA GLY A 292 15.03 -0.87 0.01
C GLY A 292 15.79 -0.97 -1.29
N THR A 293 17.05 -0.55 -1.27
CA THR A 293 17.96 -0.55 -2.42
C THR A 293 19.27 -1.24 -2.05
N ALA A 294 19.78 -2.09 -2.95
CA ALA A 294 21.10 -2.69 -2.88
C ALA A 294 21.71 -2.72 -4.29
N GLY A 295 22.64 -1.79 -4.57
CA GLY A 295 23.10 -1.56 -5.94
C GLY A 295 21.95 -1.15 -6.86
N ALA A 296 21.71 -1.91 -7.93
CA ALA A 296 20.59 -1.67 -8.85
C ALA A 296 19.28 -2.36 -8.42
N ALA A 297 19.33 -3.30 -7.47
CA ALA A 297 18.14 -3.99 -6.99
C ALA A 297 17.29 -3.06 -6.11
N VAL A 298 15.99 -2.99 -6.42
CA VAL A 298 14.99 -2.30 -5.61
C VAL A 298 13.96 -3.31 -5.15
N ARG A 299 13.66 -3.29 -3.85
CA ARG A 299 12.60 -4.08 -3.23
C ARG A 299 11.67 -3.15 -2.48
N GLU A 300 10.39 -3.50 -2.49
CA GLU A 300 9.36 -2.77 -1.76
C GLU A 300 8.57 -3.75 -0.90
N ALA A 301 8.23 -3.32 0.31
CA ALA A 301 7.29 -4.02 1.17
C ALA A 301 6.27 -3.05 1.72
N ARG A 302 5.10 -3.58 2.03
CA ARG A 302 4.06 -2.88 2.78
C ARG A 302 3.66 -3.77 3.94
N LYS A 303 3.58 -3.19 5.13
CA LYS A 303 3.13 -3.90 6.32
C LYS A 303 2.16 -3.03 7.09
N VAL A 304 1.12 -3.66 7.62
CA VAL A 304 0.25 -3.02 8.61
C VAL A 304 0.83 -3.36 9.97
N ILE A 305 1.08 -2.33 10.76
CA ILE A 305 1.57 -2.45 12.12
C ILE A 305 0.42 -2.10 13.05
N ARG A 306 0.21 -2.97 14.03
CA ARG A 306 -0.70 -2.76 15.16
C ARG A 306 0.13 -2.49 16.39
N ARG A 307 -0.33 -1.55 17.20
CA ARG A 307 0.28 -1.28 18.50
C ARG A 307 -0.11 -2.32 19.53
#